data_AF-A0A0D8J840-F1
#
_entry.id   AF-A0A0D8J840-F1
#
_cell.length_a   1.000
_cell.length_b   1.000
_cell.length_c   1.000
_cell.angle_alpha   90.00
_cell.angle_beta   90.00
_cell.angle_gamma   90.00
#
_symmetry.space_group_name_H-M   'P 1'
#
loop_
_entity.id
_entity.type
_entity.pdbx_description
1 polymer ?
#
loop_
_entity_poly.entity_id
_entity_poly.type
_entity_poly.pdbx_seq_one_letter_code
_entity_poly.pdbx_strand_id
1 'polypeptide(L)'
;MAYLKEAQKRDFVNQMAIITQESFDLITKHGFDPTSRINTLKETLKEARDAEGEQIDAAARLKDATRKSQEKLSIAYKEASKTVELLAGLLGKDHPLIQQIRKMRK
;
A
#
# COMPACT_ATOMS: atom_id res chain seq x y z
N MET A 1 5.65 4.38 -24.96
CA MET A 1 5.35 4.67 -23.54
C MET A 1 5.58 3.50 -22.58
N ALA A 2 5.52 2.23 -23.03
CA ALA A 2 5.63 1.04 -22.16
C ALA A 2 6.98 0.87 -21.41
N TYR A 3 8.01 1.64 -21.78
CA TYR A 3 9.38 1.47 -21.25
C TYR A 3 9.79 2.51 -20.18
N LEU A 4 8.96 3.52 -19.90
CA LEU A 4 9.28 4.55 -18.91
C LEU A 4 8.86 4.11 -17.50
N LYS A 5 9.74 4.33 -16.51
CA LYS A 5 9.37 4.24 -15.09
C LYS A 5 8.39 5.36 -14.74
N GLU A 6 7.60 5.19 -13.68
CA GLU A 6 6.58 6.17 -13.27
C GLU A 6 7.16 7.58 -13.06
N ALA A 7 8.31 7.68 -12.39
CA ALA A 7 9.01 8.95 -12.24
C ALA A 7 9.34 9.61 -13.59
N GLN A 8 9.76 8.83 -14.58
CA GLN A 8 10.07 9.33 -15.93
C GLN A 8 8.80 9.74 -16.69
N LYS A 9 7.68 9.04 -16.48
CA LYS A 9 6.38 9.44 -17.04
C LYS A 9 5.92 10.78 -16.44
N ARG A 10 6.04 10.96 -15.12
CA ARG A 10 5.71 12.23 -14.44
C ARG A 10 6.57 13.38 -14.94
N ASP A 11 7.88 13.14 -15.04
CA ASP A 11 8.83 14.14 -15.53
C ASP A 11 8.53 14.53 -16.98
N PHE A 12 8.24 13.55 -17.84
CA PHE A 12 7.82 13.82 -19.22
C PHE A 12 6.57 14.70 -19.30
N VAL A 13 5.52 14.38 -18.52
CA VAL A 13 4.28 15.19 -18.49
C VAL A 13 4.56 16.61 -18.01
N ASN A 14 5.40 16.77 -16.98
CA ASN A 14 5.81 18.07 -16.46
C ASN A 14 6.58 18.89 -17.50
N GLN A 15 7.56 18.27 -18.17
CA GLN A 15 8.34 18.90 -19.23
C GLN A 15 7.44 19.31 -20.41
N MET A 16 6.48 18.47 -20.81
CA MET A 16 5.53 18.84 -21.85
C MET A 16 4.67 20.03 -21.47
N ALA A 17 4.22 20.14 -20.21
CA ALA A 17 3.49 21.32 -19.75
C ALA A 17 4.35 22.58 -19.81
N ILE A 18 5.62 22.49 -19.40
CA ILE A 18 6.59 23.60 -19.45
C ILE A 18 6.87 24.03 -20.90
N ILE A 19 7.26 23.09 -21.76
CA ILE A 19 7.56 23.37 -23.17
C ILE A 19 6.36 23.99 -23.88
N THR A 20 5.15 23.48 -23.62
CA THR A 20 3.92 24.02 -24.21
C THR A 20 3.64 25.45 -23.70
N GLN A 21 3.92 25.73 -22.42
CA GLN A 21 3.79 27.06 -21.84
C GLN A 21 4.82 28.05 -22.38
N GLU A 22 6.08 27.63 -22.53
CA GLU A 22 7.17 28.46 -23.06
C GLU A 22 7.00 28.71 -24.57
N SER A 23 6.42 27.76 -25.29
CA SER A 23 6.15 27.85 -26.72
C SER A 23 4.79 28.48 -27.06
N PHE A 24 4.10 29.08 -26.09
CA PHE A 24 2.71 29.55 -26.21
C PHE A 24 2.48 30.43 -27.44
N ASP A 25 3.31 31.47 -27.63
CA ASP A 25 3.17 32.40 -28.75
C ASP A 25 3.40 31.73 -30.11
N LEU A 26 4.36 30.81 -30.18
CA LEU A 26 4.64 30.07 -31.41
C LEU A 26 3.45 29.19 -31.79
N ILE A 27 2.91 28.45 -30.82
CA ILE A 27 1.77 27.56 -31.03
C ILE A 27 0.52 28.36 -31.42
N THR A 28 0.29 29.51 -30.78
CA THR A 28 -0.81 30.42 -31.10
C THR A 28 -0.69 31.00 -32.51
N LYS A 29 0.52 31.38 -32.94
CA LYS A 29 0.79 31.81 -34.33
C LYS A 29 0.47 30.73 -35.37
N HIS A 30 0.53 29.46 -34.98
CA HIS A 30 0.13 28.33 -35.83
C HIS A 30 -1.36 27.97 -35.72
N GLY A 31 -2.17 28.82 -35.08
CA GLY A 31 -3.63 28.69 -35.06
C GLY A 31 -4.20 27.78 -33.97
N PHE A 32 -3.41 27.43 -32.96
CA PHE A 32 -3.88 26.63 -31.81
C PHE A 32 -3.70 27.40 -30.51
N ASP A 33 -4.74 27.51 -29.69
CA ASP A 33 -4.65 28.02 -28.32
C ASP A 33 -4.33 26.87 -27.35
N PRO A 34 -3.12 26.81 -26.77
CA PRO A 34 -2.71 25.72 -25.90
C PRO A 34 -3.18 25.86 -24.44
N THR A 35 -3.91 26.92 -24.08
CA THR A 35 -4.31 27.21 -22.68
C THR A 35 -4.98 26.01 -22.01
N SER A 36 -6.00 25.44 -22.66
CA SER A 36 -6.73 24.28 -22.12
C SER A 36 -5.81 23.07 -21.94
N ARG A 37 -4.90 22.84 -22.89
CA ARG A 37 -3.98 21.69 -22.85
C ARG A 37 -2.97 21.82 -21.71
N ILE A 38 -2.42 23.00 -21.48
CA ILE A 38 -1.50 23.27 -20.37
C ILE A 38 -2.20 22.99 -19.03
N ASN A 39 -3.44 23.46 -18.89
CA ASN A 39 -4.22 23.25 -17.67
C ASN A 39 -4.49 21.76 -17.43
N THR A 40 -4.92 21.04 -18.46
CA THR A 40 -5.12 19.58 -18.37
C THR A 40 -3.84 18.85 -17.97
N LEU A 41 -2.68 19.19 -18.54
CA LEU A 41 -1.42 18.54 -18.20
C LEU A 41 -1.02 18.79 -16.73
N LYS A 42 -1.22 20.01 -16.23
CA LYS A 42 -0.95 20.35 -14.82
C LYS A 42 -1.90 19.63 -13.87
N GLU A 43 -3.19 19.61 -14.19
CA GLU A 43 -4.23 18.98 -13.38
C GLU A 43 -4.04 17.46 -13.30
N THR A 44 -3.92 16.79 -14.43
CA THR A 44 -3.71 15.33 -14.48
C THR A 44 -2.40 14.90 -13.81
N LEU A 45 -1.33 15.70 -13.90
CA LEU A 45 -0.09 15.44 -13.17
C LEU A 45 -0.27 15.59 -11.64
N LYS A 46 -1.08 16.55 -11.20
CA LYS A 46 -1.42 16.71 -9.78
C LYS A 46 -2.22 15.51 -9.28
N GLU A 47 -3.29 15.13 -9.99
CA GLU A 47 -4.10 13.95 -9.65
C GLU A 47 -3.26 12.67 -9.56
N ALA A 48 -2.32 12.48 -10.50
CA ALA A 48 -1.41 11.34 -10.47
C ALA A 48 -0.51 11.35 -9.21
N ARG A 49 0.00 12.52 -8.80
CA ARG A 49 0.80 12.65 -7.56
C ARG A 49 -0.04 12.40 -6.31
N ASP A 50 -1.26 12.90 -6.28
CA ASP A 50 -2.19 12.70 -5.15
C ASP A 50 -2.50 11.20 -5.01
N ALA A 51 -2.80 10.52 -6.12
CA ALA A 51 -3.05 9.07 -6.14
C ALA A 51 -1.82 8.24 -5.69
N GLU A 52 -0.60 8.65 -6.07
CA GLU A 52 0.63 8.03 -5.56
C GLU A 52 0.80 8.23 -4.05
N GLY A 53 0.43 9.40 -3.52
CA GLY A 53 0.37 9.66 -2.09
C GLY A 53 -0.59 8.70 -1.38
N GLU A 54 -1.78 8.50 -1.93
CA GLU A 54 -2.76 7.54 -1.40
C GLU A 54 -2.24 6.09 -1.41
N GLN A 55 -1.48 5.70 -2.43
CA GLN A 55 -0.83 4.37 -2.46
C GLN A 55 0.17 4.19 -1.31
N ILE A 56 0.97 5.22 -1.01
CA ILE A 56 1.94 5.20 0.10
C ILE A 56 1.20 5.07 1.44
N ASP A 57 0.14 5.85 1.63
CA ASP A 57 -0.69 5.79 2.84
C ASP A 57 -1.37 4.42 2.99
N ALA A 58 -1.88 3.85 1.90
CA ALA A 58 -2.46 2.52 1.89
C ALA A 58 -1.42 1.44 2.28
N ALA A 59 -0.19 1.54 1.77
CA ALA A 59 0.90 0.63 2.13
C ALA A 59 1.26 0.73 3.62
N ALA A 60 1.28 1.95 4.19
CA ALA A 60 1.51 2.16 5.62
C ALA A 60 0.38 1.52 6.46
N ARG A 61 -0.89 1.75 6.08
CA ARG A 61 -2.06 1.15 6.75
C ARG A 61 -2.03 -0.38 6.69
N LEU A 62 -1.63 -0.95 5.55
CA LEU A 62 -1.49 -2.40 5.40
C LEU A 62 -0.42 -2.97 6.34
N LYS A 63 0.73 -2.30 6.47
CA LYS A 63 1.79 -2.69 7.40
C LYS A 63 1.31 -2.68 8.85
N ASP A 64 0.55 -1.65 9.23
CA ASP A 64 -0.03 -1.55 10.57
C ASP A 64 -1.08 -2.62 10.84
N ALA A 65 -1.97 -2.86 9.87
CA ALA A 65 -2.96 -3.93 9.95
C ALA A 65 -2.30 -5.31 10.10
N THR A 66 -1.22 -5.55 9.36
CA THR A 66 -0.44 -6.80 9.43
C THR A 66 0.19 -6.98 10.81
N ARG A 67 0.84 -5.95 11.34
CA ARG A 67 1.42 -5.96 12.69
C ARG A 67 0.36 -6.24 13.75
N LYS A 68 -0.78 -5.54 13.68
CA LYS A 68 -1.90 -5.75 14.61
C LYS A 68 -2.47 -7.17 14.53
N SER A 69 -2.61 -7.71 13.32
CA SER A 69 -3.06 -9.10 13.10
C SER A 69 -2.10 -10.10 13.76
N GLN A 70 -0.79 -9.95 13.51
CA GLN A 70 0.25 -10.81 14.10
C GLN A 70 0.29 -10.72 15.63
N GLU A 71 0.16 -9.52 16.19
CA GLU A 71 0.09 -9.31 17.64
C GLU A 71 -1.13 -10.03 18.24
N LYS A 72 -2.31 -9.88 17.64
CA LYS A 72 -3.53 -10.55 18.10
C LYS A 72 -3.44 -12.06 17.98
N LEU A 73 -2.85 -12.58 16.91
CA LEU A 73 -2.60 -14.02 16.76
C LEU A 73 -1.63 -14.54 17.84
N SER A 74 -0.57 -13.79 18.14
CA SER A 74 0.38 -14.14 19.21
C SER A 74 -0.30 -14.20 20.59
N ILE A 75 -1.17 -13.22 20.89
CA ILE A 75 -1.98 -13.22 22.12
C ILE A 75 -2.89 -14.44 22.14
N ALA A 76 -3.63 -14.71 21.05
CA ALA A 76 -4.53 -15.86 20.97
C ALA A 76 -3.77 -17.18 21.15
N TYR A 77 -2.57 -17.32 20.57
CA TYR A 77 -1.72 -18.50 20.73
C TYR A 77 -1.22 -18.65 22.18
N LYS A 78 -0.85 -17.56 22.86
CA LYS A 78 -0.48 -17.57 24.27
C LYS A 78 -1.64 -17.99 25.16
N GLU A 79 -2.84 -17.45 24.92
CA GLU A 79 -4.04 -17.84 25.67
C GLU A 79 -4.39 -19.30 25.45
N ALA A 80 -4.41 -19.77 24.19
CA ALA A 80 -4.56 -21.19 23.88
C ALA A 80 -3.49 -22.02 24.62
N SER A 81 -2.26 -21.51 24.71
CA SER A 81 -1.17 -22.20 25.39
C SER A 81 -1.42 -22.37 26.89
N LYS A 82 -1.86 -21.29 27.57
CA LYS A 82 -2.26 -21.29 28.98
C LYS A 82 -3.45 -22.22 29.23
N THR A 83 -4.42 -22.27 28.32
CA THR A 83 -5.57 -23.18 28.45
C THR A 83 -5.13 -24.64 28.50
N VAL A 84 -4.18 -25.07 27.66
CA VAL A 84 -3.66 -26.45 27.73
C VAL A 84 -2.94 -26.70 29.05
N GLU A 85 -2.19 -25.73 29.57
CA GLU A 85 -1.50 -25.87 30.87
C GLU A 85 -2.51 -26.03 32.01
N LEU A 86 -3.59 -25.23 31.99
CA LEU A 86 -4.70 -25.36 32.93
C LEU A 86 -5.34 -26.75 32.85
N LEU A 87 -5.67 -27.22 31.64
CA LEU A 87 -6.25 -28.55 31.44
C LEU A 87 -5.30 -29.66 31.90
N ALA A 88 -3.99 -29.52 31.66
CA ALA A 88 -2.99 -30.49 32.12
C ALA A 88 -2.84 -30.50 33.64
N GLY A 89 -2.98 -29.34 34.30
CA GLY A 89 -3.03 -29.24 35.76
C GLY A 89 -4.26 -29.91 36.36
N LEU A 90 -5.42 -29.80 35.69
CA LEU A 90 -6.69 -30.39 36.14
C LEU A 90 -6.78 -31.91 35.91
N LEU A 91 -6.41 -32.37 34.72
CA LEU A 91 -6.60 -33.76 34.29
C LEU A 91 -5.37 -34.64 34.51
N GLY A 92 -4.22 -34.04 34.77
CA GLY A 92 -2.93 -34.71 34.79
C GLY A 92 -2.26 -34.75 33.41
N LYS A 93 -0.92 -34.70 33.41
CA LYS A 93 -0.10 -34.58 32.19
C LYS A 93 -0.19 -35.79 31.26
N ASP A 94 -0.58 -36.95 31.78
CA ASP A 94 -0.67 -38.21 31.03
C ASP A 94 -2.08 -38.53 30.54
N HIS A 95 -3.05 -37.65 30.82
CA HIS A 95 -4.42 -37.83 30.36
C HIS A 95 -4.47 -37.90 28.82
N PRO A 96 -5.21 -38.85 28.20
CA PRO A 96 -5.26 -39.03 26.75
C PRO A 96 -5.58 -37.75 25.96
N LEU A 97 -6.50 -36.92 26.48
CA LEU A 97 -6.84 -35.61 25.90
C LEU A 97 -5.64 -34.66 25.82
N ILE A 98 -4.82 -34.59 26.88
CA ILE A 98 -3.64 -33.71 26.92
C ILE A 98 -2.58 -34.20 25.93
N GLN A 99 -2.41 -35.52 25.81
CA GLN A 99 -1.52 -36.12 24.83
C GLN A 99 -1.95 -35.81 23.39
N GLN A 100 -3.26 -35.78 23.10
CA GLN A 100 -3.78 -35.36 21.79
C GLN A 100 -3.54 -33.87 21.52
N ILE A 101 -3.84 -32.99 22.49
CA ILE A 101 -3.65 -31.54 22.34
C ILE A 101 -2.16 -31.20 22.11
N ARG A 102 -1.23 -31.88 22.80
CA ARG A 102 0.22 -31.70 22.58
C ARG A 102 0.64 -32.04 21.16
N LYS A 103 0.04 -33.06 20.53
CA LYS A 103 0.31 -33.42 19.13
C LYS A 103 -0.12 -32.35 18.13
N MET A 104 -1.05 -31.46 18.51
CA MET A 104 -1.50 -30.36 17.65
C MET A 104 -0.54 -29.16 17.64
N ARG A 105 0.36 -29.03 18.63
CA ARG A 105 1.35 -27.95 18.73
C ARG A 105 2.63 -28.17 17.89
N LYS A 106 2.54 -28.94 16.81
CA LYS A 106 3.70 -29.21 15.94
C LYS A 106 4.13 -27.97 15.18
#